data_AF-A0A8T4EKU5-F1
#
_entry.id   AF-A0A8T4EKU5-F1
#
_cell.length_a   1.000
_cell.length_b   1.000
_cell.length_c   1.000
_cell.angle_alpha   90.00
_cell.angle_beta   90.00
_cell.angle_gamma   90.00
#
_symmetry.space_group_name_H-M   'P 1'
#
loop_
_entity.id
_entity.type
_entity.pdbx_description
1 polymer ?
#
loop_
_entity_poly.entity_id
_entity_poly.type
_entity_poly.pdbx_seq_one_letter_code
_entity_poly.pdbx_strand_id
1 'polypeptide(L)'
;MIKEIDPSKLEYSKKFQNLCLHPFYGHPNGCPNYGKKQGCPPDAPLIDEILDLNKGVFLIFTEFNVGQFSERIRKSHPKWQSPRQWYNPRYWQPKARKIHREEERLALSEKSLELIVSNPEASGINISKLMADNGFHLRWDWPPAHILVNDEFLKNSVYLVSVGGFIR
;
A
#
# COMPACT_ATOMS: atom_id res chain seq x y z
N MET A 1 10.33 6.75 2.28
CA MET A 1 11.40 6.40 1.31
C MET A 1 10.93 6.77 -0.08
N ILE A 2 11.84 7.35 -0.90
CA ILE A 2 11.53 7.87 -2.24
C ILE A 2 12.57 7.31 -3.21
N LYS A 3 12.13 6.66 -4.29
CA LYS A 3 13.01 6.05 -5.28
C LYS A 3 12.53 6.37 -6.69
N GLU A 4 13.41 6.89 -7.53
CA GLU A 4 13.13 7.01 -8.96
C GLU A 4 13.08 5.62 -9.60
N ILE A 5 12.07 5.38 -10.43
CA ILE A 5 11.87 4.11 -11.11
C ILE A 5 11.90 4.32 -12.63
N ASP A 6 12.31 3.27 -13.33
CA ASP A 6 12.27 3.20 -14.78
C ASP A 6 10.81 3.00 -15.25
N PRO A 7 10.17 4.01 -15.88
CA PRO A 7 8.76 3.94 -16.26
C PRO A 7 8.49 2.82 -17.28
N SER A 8 9.47 2.41 -18.07
CA SER A 8 9.33 1.34 -19.07
C SER A 8 9.10 -0.04 -18.43
N LYS A 9 9.46 -0.19 -17.15
CA LYS A 9 9.25 -1.43 -16.36
C LYS A 9 7.95 -1.41 -15.55
N LEU A 10 7.24 -0.29 -15.55
CA LEU A 10 5.98 -0.15 -14.81
C LEU A 10 4.89 -0.96 -15.50
N GLU A 11 4.46 -2.05 -14.87
CA GLU A 11 3.36 -2.85 -15.39
C GLU A 11 2.02 -2.27 -14.90
N TYR A 12 1.19 -1.79 -15.81
CA TYR A 12 -0.14 -1.28 -15.49
C TYR A 12 -1.16 -1.67 -16.56
N SER A 13 -2.41 -1.92 -16.14
CA SER A 13 -3.57 -2.11 -17.03
C SER A 13 -4.87 -2.26 -16.21
N LYS A 14 -6.01 -2.25 -16.90
CA LYS A 14 -7.34 -2.51 -16.30
C LYS A 14 -7.43 -3.87 -15.60
N LYS A 15 -6.58 -4.86 -15.95
CA LYS A 15 -6.55 -6.17 -15.26
C LYS A 15 -6.22 -6.02 -13.77
N PHE A 16 -5.38 -5.06 -13.40
CA PHE A 16 -5.01 -4.81 -12.01
C PHE A 16 -6.08 -4.01 -11.27
N GLN A 17 -6.84 -3.15 -11.96
CA GLN A 17 -8.02 -2.52 -11.39
C GLN A 17 -9.09 -3.57 -11.01
N ASN A 18 -9.21 -4.65 -11.78
CA ASN A 18 -10.13 -5.76 -11.51
C ASN A 18 -9.77 -6.56 -10.25
N LEU A 19 -8.55 -6.41 -9.69
CA LEU A 19 -8.21 -7.00 -8.39
C LEU A 19 -9.12 -6.48 -7.27
N CYS A 20 -9.68 -5.27 -7.42
CA CYS A 20 -10.68 -4.75 -6.50
C CYS A 20 -11.95 -5.61 -6.40
N LEU A 21 -12.23 -6.50 -7.37
CA LEU A 21 -13.37 -7.40 -7.34
C LEU A 21 -13.08 -8.72 -6.60
N HIS A 22 -11.80 -8.99 -6.28
CA HIS A 22 -11.43 -10.24 -5.62
C HIS A 22 -11.87 -10.24 -4.15
N PRO A 23 -12.47 -11.34 -3.67
CA PRO A 23 -12.91 -11.46 -2.29
C PRO A 23 -11.73 -11.42 -1.31
N PHE A 24 -11.93 -10.77 -0.17
CA PHE A 24 -11.00 -10.82 0.96
C PHE A 24 -11.77 -10.82 2.29
N TYR A 25 -11.05 -10.94 3.40
CA TYR A 25 -11.65 -11.09 4.72
C TYR A 25 -12.65 -9.97 5.06
N GLY A 26 -13.91 -10.36 5.34
CA GLY A 26 -15.01 -9.43 5.62
C GLY A 26 -15.66 -8.80 4.39
N HIS A 27 -15.19 -9.16 3.19
CA HIS A 27 -15.57 -8.54 1.92
C HIS A 27 -15.67 -9.62 0.80
N PRO A 28 -16.73 -10.45 0.82
CA PRO A 28 -16.89 -11.56 -0.14
C PRO A 28 -17.14 -11.11 -1.59
N ASN A 29 -17.52 -9.85 -1.80
CA ASN A 29 -17.74 -9.26 -3.13
C ASN A 29 -16.60 -8.30 -3.53
N GLY A 30 -15.45 -8.40 -2.86
CA GLY A 30 -14.31 -7.51 -3.07
C GLY A 30 -14.44 -6.14 -2.41
N CYS A 31 -13.64 -5.20 -2.89
CA CYS A 31 -13.44 -3.89 -2.31
C CYS A 31 -14.75 -3.12 -2.17
N PRO A 32 -15.12 -2.65 -0.97
CA PRO A 32 -16.39 -1.96 -0.75
C PRO A 32 -16.51 -0.62 -1.50
N ASN A 33 -15.40 -0.07 -1.99
CA ASN A 33 -15.32 1.21 -2.69
C ASN A 33 -15.46 1.09 -4.21
N TYR A 34 -15.38 -0.12 -4.78
CA TYR A 34 -15.50 -0.34 -6.23
C TYR A 34 -16.83 0.19 -6.74
N GLY A 35 -16.80 1.02 -7.80
CA GLY A 35 -17.98 1.63 -8.41
C GLY A 35 -18.74 2.63 -7.52
N LYS A 36 -18.15 3.06 -6.38
CA LYS A 36 -18.83 3.96 -5.44
C LYS A 36 -18.05 5.23 -5.14
N LYS A 37 -16.73 5.13 -5.03
CA LYS A 37 -15.87 6.24 -4.63
C LYS A 37 -15.15 6.82 -5.85
N GLN A 38 -15.15 8.14 -5.97
CA GLN A 38 -14.34 8.84 -6.98
C GLN A 38 -12.86 8.45 -6.85
N GLY A 39 -12.22 8.18 -7.99
CA GLY A 39 -10.83 7.71 -8.03
C GLY A 39 -10.66 6.22 -7.69
N CYS A 40 -11.75 5.44 -7.64
CA CYS A 40 -11.71 3.98 -7.60
C CYS A 40 -12.19 3.38 -8.94
N PRO A 41 -11.77 2.15 -9.26
CA PRO A 41 -12.30 1.44 -10.42
C PRO A 41 -13.83 1.28 -10.37
N PRO A 42 -14.51 1.17 -11.53
CA PRO A 42 -13.94 1.04 -12.88
C PRO A 42 -13.51 2.36 -13.54
N ASP A 43 -13.97 3.48 -13.00
CA ASP A 43 -13.83 4.81 -13.62
C ASP A 43 -12.50 5.49 -13.33
N ALA A 44 -11.65 4.89 -12.48
CA ALA A 44 -10.31 5.39 -12.23
C ALA A 44 -9.45 5.35 -13.52
N PRO A 45 -8.77 6.45 -13.86
CA PRO A 45 -7.82 6.49 -14.98
C PRO A 45 -6.61 5.58 -14.71
N LEU A 46 -6.02 5.04 -15.77
CA LEU A 46 -4.73 4.34 -15.69
C LEU A 46 -3.60 5.33 -15.42
N ILE A 47 -2.47 4.83 -14.92
CA ILE A 47 -1.36 5.69 -14.49
C ILE A 47 -0.80 6.57 -15.63
N ASP A 48 -0.82 6.13 -16.88
CA ASP A 48 -0.35 6.86 -18.07
C ASP A 48 -1.34 7.91 -18.60
N GLU A 49 -2.58 7.87 -18.12
CA GLU A 49 -3.56 8.93 -18.30
C GLU A 49 -3.40 10.03 -17.23
N ILE A 50 -2.69 9.73 -16.14
CA ILE A 50 -2.49 10.62 -14.99
C ILE A 50 -1.10 11.29 -15.03
N LEU A 51 -0.06 10.52 -15.31
CA LEU A 51 1.33 10.96 -15.28
C LEU A 51 1.96 10.89 -16.68
N ASP A 52 2.83 11.84 -17.00
CA ASP A 52 3.71 11.76 -18.16
C ASP A 52 4.86 10.78 -17.89
N LEU A 53 4.69 9.54 -18.36
CA LEU A 53 5.69 8.48 -18.20
C LEU A 53 6.98 8.70 -19.01
N ASN A 54 7.08 9.76 -19.82
CA ASN A 54 8.34 10.18 -20.46
C ASN A 54 9.19 11.06 -19.55
N LYS A 55 8.64 11.52 -18.43
CA LYS A 55 9.35 12.25 -17.37
C LYS A 55 9.66 11.31 -16.19
N GLY A 56 10.27 11.85 -15.14
CA GLY A 56 10.61 11.07 -13.95
C GLY A 56 9.37 10.54 -13.22
N VAL A 57 9.40 9.25 -12.88
CA VAL A 57 8.39 8.58 -12.04
C VAL A 57 9.06 8.09 -10.77
N PHE A 58 8.41 8.28 -9.63
CA PHE A 58 8.96 8.01 -8.32
C PHE A 58 8.04 7.07 -7.53
N LEU A 59 8.61 5.97 -7.07
CA LEU A 59 8.02 5.10 -6.06
C LEU A 59 8.21 5.73 -4.68
N ILE A 60 7.10 5.98 -3.98
CA ILE A 60 7.09 6.51 -2.63
C ILE A 60 6.51 5.42 -1.74
N PHE A 61 7.27 4.99 -0.74
CA PHE A 61 6.81 3.91 0.13
C PHE A 61 7.26 4.09 1.57
N THR A 62 6.45 3.54 2.47
CA THR A 62 6.68 3.55 3.91
C THR A 62 6.51 2.16 4.45
N GLU A 63 7.59 1.64 5.04
CA GLU A 63 7.53 0.44 5.85
C GLU A 63 6.98 0.78 7.24
N PHE A 64 5.99 0.01 7.70
CA PHE A 64 5.47 0.09 9.04
C PHE A 64 5.60 -1.26 9.72
N ASN A 65 6.39 -1.33 10.79
CA ASN A 65 6.54 -2.55 11.60
C ASN A 65 5.25 -2.80 12.41
N VAL A 66 4.31 -3.51 11.77
CA VAL A 66 3.03 -3.88 12.37
C VAL A 66 3.21 -4.95 13.44
N GLY A 67 4.25 -5.78 13.34
CA GLY A 67 4.61 -6.80 14.32
C GLY A 67 4.80 -6.26 15.72
N GLN A 68 5.77 -5.37 15.87
CA GLN A 68 6.06 -4.68 17.13
C GLN A 68 4.87 -3.84 17.60
N PHE A 69 4.16 -3.18 16.69
CA PHE A 69 2.98 -2.41 17.03
C PHE A 69 1.90 -3.29 17.67
N SER A 70 1.55 -4.37 16.99
CA SER A 70 0.51 -5.29 17.40
C SER A 70 0.88 -6.05 18.67
N GLU A 71 2.17 -6.34 18.91
CA GLU A 71 2.62 -6.92 20.17
C GLU A 71 2.35 -6.03 21.38
N ARG A 72 2.56 -4.71 21.24
CA ARG A 72 2.22 -3.75 22.30
C ARG A 72 0.72 -3.74 22.58
N ILE A 73 -0.10 -3.79 21.54
CA ILE A 73 -1.56 -3.87 21.66
C ILE A 73 -2.00 -5.18 22.32
N ARG A 74 -1.38 -6.31 21.96
CA ARG A 74 -1.67 -7.62 22.56
C ARG A 74 -1.36 -7.62 24.05
N LYS A 75 -0.18 -7.13 24.44
CA LYS A 75 0.25 -7.01 25.84
C LYS A 75 -0.68 -6.12 26.67
N SER A 76 -1.22 -5.05 26.09
CA SER A 76 -2.18 -4.18 26.79
C SER A 76 -3.60 -4.75 26.86
N HIS A 77 -3.89 -5.85 26.14
CA HIS A 77 -5.20 -6.50 26.11
C HIS A 77 -5.08 -8.02 26.34
N PRO A 78 -4.69 -8.47 27.55
CA PRO A 78 -4.38 -9.87 27.84
C PRO A 78 -5.55 -10.84 27.66
N LYS A 79 -6.79 -10.34 27.59
CA LYS A 79 -8.00 -11.15 27.36
C LYS A 79 -8.25 -11.47 25.87
N TRP A 80 -7.52 -10.84 24.95
CA TRP A 80 -7.66 -11.11 23.52
C TRP A 80 -7.03 -12.46 23.18
N GLN A 81 -7.73 -13.23 22.34
CA GLN A 81 -7.38 -14.61 22.03
C GLN A 81 -6.98 -14.80 20.55
N SER A 82 -7.25 -13.82 19.68
CA SER A 82 -7.00 -13.95 18.24
C SER A 82 -6.07 -12.87 17.70
N PRO A 83 -5.08 -13.22 16.85
CA PRO A 83 -4.26 -12.26 16.10
C PRO A 83 -5.03 -11.16 15.38
N ARG A 84 -6.24 -11.47 14.89
CA ARG A 84 -7.10 -10.49 14.23
C ARG A 84 -7.44 -9.29 15.13
N GLN A 85 -7.49 -9.49 16.44
CA GLN A 85 -7.78 -8.43 17.40
C GLN A 85 -6.59 -7.45 17.47
N TRP A 86 -5.38 -7.93 17.72
CA TRP A 86 -4.20 -7.03 17.84
C TRP A 86 -3.59 -6.57 16.52
N TYR A 87 -3.84 -7.28 15.42
CA TYR A 87 -3.54 -6.79 14.06
C TYR A 87 -4.66 -5.96 13.44
N ASN A 88 -5.72 -5.62 14.16
CA ASN A 88 -6.84 -4.89 13.58
C ASN A 88 -6.35 -3.61 12.87
N PRO A 89 -6.60 -3.46 11.56
CA PRO A 89 -6.14 -2.30 10.78
C PRO A 89 -6.55 -0.95 11.34
N ARG A 90 -7.67 -0.88 12.08
CA ARG A 90 -8.14 0.36 12.72
C ARG A 90 -7.13 0.95 13.72
N TYR A 91 -6.26 0.13 14.30
CA TYR A 91 -5.31 0.60 15.32
C TYR A 91 -4.01 1.16 14.72
N TRP A 92 -3.51 0.54 13.65
CA TRP A 92 -2.21 0.89 13.07
C TRP A 92 -2.31 1.71 11.79
N GLN A 93 -3.35 1.53 10.96
CA GLN A 93 -3.47 2.24 9.68
C GLN A 93 -3.43 3.77 9.82
N PRO A 94 -4.11 4.41 10.80
CA PRO A 94 -4.03 5.86 10.93
C PRO A 94 -2.61 6.37 11.19
N LYS A 95 -1.82 5.61 11.97
CA LYS A 95 -0.42 5.94 12.29
C LYS A 95 0.47 5.75 11.07
N ALA A 96 0.34 4.60 10.40
CA ALA A 96 1.09 4.32 9.19
C ALA A 96 0.80 5.34 8.07
N ARG A 97 -0.48 5.69 7.87
CA ARG A 97 -0.91 6.74 6.91
C ARG A 97 -0.36 8.11 7.26
N LYS A 98 -0.28 8.47 8.55
CA LYS A 98 0.32 9.74 8.97
C LYS A 98 1.80 9.81 8.57
N ILE A 99 2.55 8.73 8.81
CA ILE A 99 3.97 8.64 8.41
C ILE A 99 4.09 8.71 6.88
N HIS A 100 3.25 7.96 6.16
CA HIS A 100 3.31 7.93 4.71
C HIS A 100 2.97 9.27 4.05
N ARG A 101 2.00 10.02 4.56
CA ARG A 101 1.70 11.37 4.05
C ARG A 101 2.88 12.33 4.21
N GLU A 102 3.68 12.16 5.25
CA GLU A 102 4.89 12.97 5.41
C GLU A 102 5.93 12.61 4.36
N GLU A 103 6.08 11.32 4.03
CA GLU A 103 6.95 10.85 2.94
C GLU A 103 6.47 11.36 1.57
N GLU A 104 5.16 11.36 1.33
CA GLU A 104 4.56 11.97 0.14
C GLU A 104 4.86 13.48 0.06
N ARG A 105 4.72 14.19 1.18
CA ARG A 105 5.02 15.63 1.27
C ARG A 105 6.49 15.92 0.96
N LEU A 106 7.40 15.12 1.53
CA LEU A 106 8.83 15.22 1.25
C LEU A 106 9.11 14.97 -0.23
N ALA A 107 8.50 13.95 -0.83
CA ALA A 107 8.66 13.63 -2.25
C ALA A 107 8.23 14.79 -3.17
N LEU A 108 7.07 15.41 -2.89
CA LEU A 108 6.60 16.60 -3.63
C LEU A 108 7.64 17.71 -3.60
N SER A 109 8.22 18.00 -2.43
CA SER A 109 9.22 19.06 -2.29
C SER A 109 10.59 18.71 -2.89
N GLU A 110 11.16 17.56 -2.53
CA GLU A 110 12.54 17.20 -2.85
C GLU A 110 12.74 16.80 -4.31
N LYS A 111 11.69 16.26 -4.94
CA LYS A 111 11.71 15.84 -6.35
C LYS A 111 10.91 16.77 -7.26
N SER A 112 10.34 17.84 -6.70
CA SER A 112 9.52 18.81 -7.43
C SER A 112 8.40 18.14 -8.24
N LEU A 113 7.77 17.12 -7.65
CA LEU A 113 6.69 16.38 -8.30
C LEU A 113 5.43 17.24 -8.36
N GLU A 114 4.68 17.11 -9.44
CA GLU A 114 3.41 17.84 -9.61
C GLU A 114 2.24 17.07 -9.01
N LEU A 115 2.33 15.74 -8.99
CA LEU A 115 1.23 14.88 -8.54
C LEU A 115 1.74 13.62 -7.82
N ILE A 116 0.99 13.20 -6.81
CA ILE A 116 1.10 11.89 -6.17
C ILE A 116 -0.22 11.14 -6.32
N VAL A 117 -0.12 9.93 -6.85
CA VAL A 117 -1.16 8.92 -6.89
C VAL A 117 -1.05 8.05 -5.64
N SER A 118 -1.91 8.33 -4.66
CA SER A 118 -1.89 7.66 -3.35
C SER A 118 -2.53 6.27 -3.29
N ASN A 119 -3.25 5.87 -4.36
CA ASN A 119 -3.80 4.52 -4.51
C ASN A 119 -3.42 3.97 -5.89
N PRO A 120 -2.13 3.66 -6.12
CA PRO A 120 -1.62 3.29 -7.45
C PRO A 120 -2.27 2.02 -8.02
N GLU A 121 -2.75 1.10 -7.18
CA GLU A 121 -3.54 -0.07 -7.60
C GLU A 121 -4.86 0.33 -8.28
N ALA A 122 -5.53 1.38 -7.77
CA ALA A 122 -6.73 1.94 -8.40
C ALA A 122 -6.42 2.54 -9.78
N SER A 123 -5.19 3.02 -9.99
CA SER A 123 -4.68 3.45 -11.31
C SER A 123 -4.11 2.31 -12.15
N GLY A 124 -4.42 1.07 -11.76
CA GLY A 124 -4.09 -0.12 -12.54
C GLY A 124 -2.64 -0.55 -12.46
N ILE A 125 -1.84 -0.07 -11.50
CA ILE A 125 -0.44 -0.51 -11.34
C ILE A 125 -0.36 -1.87 -10.65
N ASN A 126 0.51 -2.76 -11.14
CA ASN A 126 0.89 -3.99 -10.47
C ASN A 126 1.81 -3.71 -9.26
N ILE A 127 1.22 -3.45 -8.09
CA ILE A 127 2.00 -3.11 -6.89
C ILE A 127 2.91 -4.27 -6.44
N SER A 128 2.47 -5.52 -6.59
CA SER A 128 3.29 -6.68 -6.23
C SER A 128 4.58 -6.72 -7.05
N LYS A 129 4.47 -6.56 -8.38
CA LYS A 129 5.64 -6.52 -9.25
C LYS A 129 6.49 -5.27 -9.01
N LEU A 130 5.87 -4.09 -8.92
CA LEU A 130 6.58 -2.83 -8.68
C LEU A 130 7.45 -2.91 -7.41
N MET A 131 6.89 -3.43 -6.31
CA MET A 131 7.63 -3.59 -5.06
C MET A 131 8.72 -4.67 -5.18
N ALA A 132 8.43 -5.80 -5.83
CA ALA A 132 9.40 -6.88 -6.02
C ALA A 132 10.61 -6.44 -6.87
N ASP A 133 10.38 -5.74 -7.98
CA ASP A 133 11.43 -5.17 -8.83
C ASP A 133 12.31 -4.14 -8.08
N ASN A 134 11.81 -3.64 -6.94
CA ASN A 134 12.52 -2.71 -6.06
C ASN A 134 13.07 -3.36 -4.79
N GLY A 135 13.06 -4.69 -4.69
CA GLY A 135 13.65 -5.45 -3.58
C GLY A 135 12.69 -5.77 -2.42
N PHE A 136 11.38 -5.53 -2.60
CA PHE A 136 10.38 -5.71 -1.55
C PHE A 136 9.32 -6.73 -1.96
N HIS A 137 9.36 -7.92 -1.35
CA HIS A 137 8.36 -8.96 -1.58
C HIS A 137 7.18 -8.79 -0.62
N LEU A 138 6.01 -8.42 -1.16
CA LEU A 138 4.79 -8.26 -0.39
C LEU A 138 4.19 -9.61 0.00
N ARG A 139 3.69 -9.70 1.23
CA ARG A 139 2.91 -10.85 1.73
C ARG A 139 1.46 -10.44 1.87
N TRP A 140 0.57 -11.17 1.19
CA TRP A 140 -0.86 -10.84 1.12
C TRP A 140 -1.72 -11.58 2.16
N ASP A 141 -1.12 -12.46 2.96
CA ASP A 141 -1.81 -13.17 4.02
C ASP A 141 -2.15 -12.26 5.20
N TRP A 142 -3.43 -12.12 5.52
CA TRP A 142 -3.89 -11.25 6.61
C TRP A 142 -4.87 -11.91 7.60
N PRO A 143 -4.62 -11.80 8.93
CA PRO A 143 -3.47 -11.18 9.56
C PRO A 143 -2.20 -12.03 9.36
N PRO A 144 -1.01 -11.43 9.47
CA PRO A 144 0.23 -12.20 9.42
C PRO A 144 0.32 -13.17 10.61
N ALA A 145 1.09 -14.24 10.45
CA ALA A 145 1.32 -15.21 11.52
C ALA A 145 1.93 -14.54 12.77
N HIS A 146 1.45 -14.93 13.95
CA HIS A 146 1.87 -14.37 15.24
C HIS A 146 2.28 -15.49 16.19
N ILE A 147 3.43 -16.11 15.91
CA ILE A 147 3.95 -17.26 16.66
C ILE A 147 4.91 -16.75 17.73
N LEU A 148 4.50 -16.86 19.00
CA LEU A 148 5.28 -16.33 20.13
C LEU A 148 6.61 -17.06 20.37
N VAL A 149 6.77 -18.28 19.85
CA VAL A 149 7.92 -19.15 20.15
C VAL A 149 9.22 -18.65 19.53
N ASN A 150 9.15 -18.01 18.37
CA ASN A 150 10.33 -17.63 17.59
C ASN A 150 10.47 -16.12 17.38
N ASP A 151 9.55 -15.32 17.92
CA ASP A 151 9.51 -13.85 17.77
C ASP A 151 9.56 -13.33 16.33
N GLU A 152 9.37 -14.18 15.31
CA GLU A 152 9.43 -13.78 13.91
C GLU A 152 8.34 -12.76 13.57
N PHE A 153 7.23 -12.81 14.30
CA PHE A 153 6.13 -11.87 14.14
C PHE A 153 6.54 -10.42 14.42
N LEU A 154 7.64 -10.17 15.15
CA LEU A 154 8.18 -8.82 15.38
C LEU A 154 8.80 -8.21 14.11
N LYS A 155 9.06 -9.04 13.10
CA LYS A 155 9.56 -8.62 11.78
C LYS A 155 8.41 -8.41 10.77
N ASN A 156 7.15 -8.63 11.17
CA ASN A 156 6.01 -8.39 10.28
C ASN A 156 5.91 -6.89 9.98
N SER A 157 6.03 -6.55 8.70
CA SER A 157 5.90 -5.20 8.18
C SER A 157 4.78 -5.12 7.14
N VAL A 158 4.16 -3.95 7.06
CA VAL A 158 3.27 -3.57 5.97
C VAL A 158 3.85 -2.38 5.23
N TYR A 159 3.56 -2.28 3.95
CA TYR A 159 4.02 -1.18 3.11
C TYR A 159 2.83 -0.34 2.66
N LEU A 160 2.94 0.97 2.84
CA LEU A 160 2.10 1.93 2.15
C LEU A 160 2.85 2.41 0.92
N VAL A 161 2.18 2.48 -0.21
CA VAL A 161 2.78 2.69 -1.52
C VAL A 161 2.00 3.72 -2.30
N SER A 162 2.71 4.71 -2.82
CA SER A 162 2.23 5.74 -3.72
C SER A 162 3.20 5.87 -4.89
N VAL A 163 2.72 6.43 -6.00
CA VAL A 163 3.56 6.76 -7.16
C VAL A 163 3.41 8.24 -7.45
N GLY A 164 4.52 8.94 -7.61
CA GLY A 164 4.54 10.36 -7.94
C GLY A 164 5.24 10.63 -9.27
N GLY A 165 4.93 11.75 -9.87
CA GLY A 165 5.51 12.16 -11.15
C GLY A 165 5.02 13.52 -11.59
N PHE A 166 5.12 13.75 -12.89
CA PHE A 166 4.70 14.97 -13.57
C PHE A 166 3.42 14.72 -14.34
N ILE A 167 2.54 15.71 -14.42
CA ILE A 167 1.30 15.60 -15.17
C ILE A 167 1.60 15.65 -16.68
N ARG A 168 0.69 15.05 -17.45
CA ARG A 168 0.70 15.07 -18.91
C ARG A 168 0.29 16.42 -19.48
#